data_AF-A0A662D9G8-F1
#
_entry.id   AF-A0A662D9G8-F1
#
_cell.length_a   1.000
_cell.length_b   1.000
_cell.length_c   1.000
_cell.angle_alpha   90.00
_cell.angle_beta   90.00
_cell.angle_gamma   90.00
#
_symmetry.space_group_name_H-M   'P 1'
#
loop_
_entity.id
_entity.type
_entity.pdbx_description
1 polymer ?
#
loop_
_entity_poly.entity_id
_entity_poly.type
_entity_poly.pdbx_seq_one_letter_code
_entity_poly.pdbx_strand_id
1 'polypeptide(L)'
;MRFLDTNLLIRYFTRDDEEKAQRVLKLLKRVERGEERVITSPLVLFEIVFTLQSFYGVPREKIKELLSPIIELRGLKLSNKEIYQLALDIYTEKNISFADAFNAAFALK
;
A
#
# COMPACT_ATOMS: atom_id res chain seq x y z
N MET A 1 -2.96 13.22 -13.88
CA MET A 1 -2.17 12.40 -12.93
C MET A 1 -2.42 10.94 -13.26
N ARG A 2 -1.40 10.08 -13.14
CA ARG A 2 -1.55 8.64 -13.39
C ARG A 2 -2.16 7.96 -12.17
N PHE A 3 -2.97 6.92 -12.40
CA PHE A 3 -3.53 6.09 -11.35
C PHE A 3 -2.55 4.95 -11.01
N LEU A 4 -2.23 4.79 -9.72
CA LEU A 4 -1.39 3.71 -9.21
C LEU A 4 -2.31 2.59 -8.71
N ASP A 5 -2.38 1.52 -9.50
CA ASP A 5 -3.27 0.39 -9.28
C ASP A 5 -2.62 -0.76 -8.50
N THR A 6 -3.43 -1.65 -7.95
CA THR A 6 -3.02 -2.84 -7.17
C THR A 6 -2.00 -3.68 -7.92
N ASN A 7 -2.26 -3.96 -9.18
CA ASN A 7 -1.44 -4.87 -9.99
C ASN A 7 0.02 -4.40 -10.12
N LEU A 8 0.29 -3.10 -10.14
CA LEU A 8 1.64 -2.55 -10.22
C LEU A 8 2.40 -2.81 -8.92
N LEU A 9 1.74 -2.58 -7.78
CA LEU A 9 2.34 -2.75 -6.46
C LEU A 9 2.54 -4.23 -6.10
N ILE A 10 1.56 -5.09 -6.41
CA ILE A 10 1.72 -6.54 -6.26
C ILE A 10 2.93 -7.03 -7.05
N ARG A 11 3.03 -6.65 -8.34
CA ARG A 11 4.15 -7.02 -9.21
C ARG A 11 5.51 -6.55 -8.68
N TYR A 12 5.54 -5.36 -8.09
CA TYR A 12 6.74 -4.85 -7.44
C TYR A 12 7.11 -5.65 -6.18
N PHE A 13 6.14 -5.99 -5.33
CA PHE A 13 6.38 -6.71 -4.07
C PHE A 13 6.76 -8.17 -4.29
N THR A 14 6.14 -8.84 -5.26
CA THR A 14 6.35 -10.27 -5.50
C THR A 14 7.48 -10.54 -6.48
N ARG A 15 7.85 -9.56 -7.31
CA ARG A 15 8.87 -9.69 -8.37
C ARG A 15 8.61 -10.93 -9.26
N ASP A 16 7.35 -11.22 -9.54
CA ASP A 16 6.90 -12.26 -10.47
C ASP A 16 7.46 -12.06 -11.89
N ASP A 17 7.67 -10.81 -12.28
CA ASP A 17 8.32 -10.40 -13.52
C ASP A 17 9.35 -9.31 -13.21
N GLU A 18 10.63 -9.66 -13.26
CA GLU A 18 11.73 -8.79 -12.84
C GLU A 18 11.80 -7.51 -13.68
N GLU A 19 11.58 -7.57 -15.00
CA GLU A 19 11.60 -6.38 -15.85
C GLU A 19 10.49 -5.41 -15.47
N LYS A 20 9.28 -5.93 -15.25
CA LYS A 20 8.14 -5.09 -14.86
C LYS A 20 8.31 -4.55 -13.44
N ALA A 21 8.83 -5.35 -12.50
CA ALA A 21 9.13 -4.91 -11.15
C ALA A 21 10.13 -3.75 -11.16
N GLN A 22 11.18 -3.81 -11.98
CA GLN A 22 12.14 -2.72 -12.17
C GLN A 22 11.50 -1.45 -12.76
N ARG A 23 10.55 -1.59 -13.70
CA ARG A 23 9.80 -0.45 -14.25
C ARG A 23 8.97 0.23 -13.16
N VAL A 24 8.29 -0.54 -12.32
CA VAL A 24 7.52 0.00 -11.18
C VAL A 24 8.44 0.66 -10.17
N LEU A 25 9.57 0.04 -9.80
CA LEU A 25 10.56 0.65 -8.90
C LEU A 25 11.06 1.99 -9.43
N LYS A 26 11.36 2.10 -10.73
CA LYS A 26 11.75 3.38 -11.36
C LYS A 26 10.66 4.44 -11.25
N LEU A 27 9.39 4.05 -11.41
CA LEU A 27 8.24 4.94 -11.19
C LEU A 27 8.19 5.39 -9.73
N LEU A 28 8.18 4.48 -8.77
CA LEU A 28 8.09 4.78 -7.33
C LEU A 28 9.24 5.71 -6.89
N LYS A 29 10.46 5.51 -7.39
CA LYS A 29 11.60 6.40 -7.12
C LYS A 29 11.39 7.83 -7.62
N ARG A 30 10.75 8.04 -8.78
CA ARG A 30 10.41 9.39 -9.27
C ARG A 30 9.30 10.03 -8.44
N VAL A 31 8.31 9.23 -8.03
CA VAL A 31 7.23 9.66 -7.14
C VAL A 31 7.79 10.12 -5.79
N GLU A 32 8.74 9.37 -5.23
CA GLU A 32 9.39 9.70 -3.97
C GLU A 32 10.20 11.01 -4.06
N ARG A 33 10.94 11.21 -5.15
CA ARG A 33 11.66 12.47 -5.41
C ARG A 33 10.73 13.66 -5.71
N GLY A 34 9.43 13.44 -5.85
CA GLY A 34 8.45 14.47 -6.21
C GLY A 34 8.48 14.89 -7.68
N GLU A 35 9.22 14.16 -8.52
CA GLU A 35 9.32 14.39 -9.97
C GLU A 35 8.06 13.91 -10.71
N GLU A 36 7.30 13.00 -10.10
CA GLU A 36 6.06 12.45 -10.65
C GLU A 36 4.96 12.43 -9.60
N ARG A 37 3.74 12.81 -9.99
CA ARG A 37 2.55 12.75 -9.12
C ARG A 37 1.59 11.66 -9.59
N VAL A 38 1.23 10.79 -8.66
CA VAL A 38 0.28 9.69 -8.87
C VAL A 38 -0.88 9.81 -7.89
N ILE A 39 -2.00 9.16 -8.19
CA ILE A 39 -3.14 9.02 -7.29
C ILE A 39 -3.48 7.55 -7.16
N THR A 40 -3.91 7.12 -5.98
CA THR A 40 -4.50 5.79 -5.77
C THR A 40 -5.83 5.95 -5.03
N SER A 41 -6.54 4.84 -4.82
CA SER A 41 -7.80 4.81 -4.09
C SER A 41 -7.65 4.01 -2.79
N PRO A 42 -8.56 4.20 -1.81
CA PRO A 42 -8.65 3.33 -0.65
C PRO A 42 -8.80 1.87 -1.08
N LEU A 43 -9.63 1.59 -2.09
CA LEU A 43 -9.90 0.24 -2.58
C LEU A 43 -8.63 -0.49 -3.05
N VAL A 44 -7.68 0.23 -3.69
CA VAL A 44 -6.38 -0.35 -4.09
C VAL A 44 -5.60 -0.83 -2.87
N LEU A 45 -5.55 -0.06 -1.78
CA LEU A 45 -4.85 -0.48 -0.56
C LEU A 45 -5.50 -1.72 0.06
N PHE A 46 -6.82 -1.78 0.09
CA PHE A 46 -7.56 -2.94 0.60
C PHE A 46 -7.29 -4.18 -0.25
N GLU A 47 -7.33 -4.05 -1.57
CA GLU A 47 -7.06 -5.14 -2.50
C GLU A 47 -5.62 -5.64 -2.35
N ILE A 48 -4.63 -4.75 -2.21
CA ILE A 48 -3.24 -5.16 -1.98
C ILE A 48 -3.11 -5.99 -0.70
N VAL A 49 -3.64 -5.50 0.43
CA VAL A 49 -3.57 -6.23 1.70
C VAL A 49 -4.26 -7.58 1.57
N PHE A 50 -5.47 -7.61 1.00
CA PHE A 50 -6.24 -8.83 0.80
C PHE A 50 -5.48 -9.83 -0.09
N THR A 51 -4.96 -9.40 -1.23
CA THR A 51 -4.23 -10.26 -2.17
C THR A 51 -2.92 -10.77 -1.57
N LEU A 52 -2.11 -9.92 -0.93
CA LEU A 52 -0.87 -10.35 -0.28
C LEU A 52 -1.13 -11.35 0.85
N GLN A 53 -2.16 -11.12 1.66
CA GLN A 53 -2.48 -11.98 2.78
C GLN A 53 -3.10 -13.31 2.33
N SER A 54 -4.12 -13.27 1.46
CA SER A 54 -4.91 -14.47 1.10
C SER A 54 -4.24 -15.33 0.03
N PHE A 55 -3.73 -14.72 -1.05
CA PHE A 55 -3.19 -15.45 -2.19
C PHE A 55 -1.69 -15.75 -2.01
N TYR A 56 -0.92 -14.77 -1.55
CA TYR A 56 0.53 -14.92 -1.38
C TYR A 56 0.95 -15.39 0.03
N GLY A 57 0.02 -15.45 1.00
CA GLY A 57 0.32 -15.88 2.36
C GLY A 57 1.32 -15.00 3.11
N VAL A 58 1.45 -13.73 2.71
CA VAL A 58 2.41 -12.79 3.30
C VAL A 58 2.00 -12.46 4.74
N PRO A 59 2.91 -12.56 5.74
CA PRO A 59 2.61 -12.19 7.12
C PRO A 59 2.19 -10.72 7.26
N ARG A 60 1.33 -10.43 8.25
CA ARG A 60 0.73 -9.10 8.46
C ARG A 60 1.78 -8.01 8.68
N GLU A 61 2.79 -8.33 9.47
CA GLU A 61 3.92 -7.48 9.79
C GLU A 61 4.69 -7.13 8.51
N LYS A 62 4.85 -8.10 7.62
CA LYS A 62 5.51 -7.90 6.34
C LYS A 62 4.67 -7.05 5.39
N ILE A 63 3.35 -7.23 5.38
CA ILE A 63 2.44 -6.38 4.59
C ILE A 63 2.55 -4.91 5.05
N LYS A 64 2.55 -4.67 6.36
CA LYS A 64 2.77 -3.35 6.95
C LYS A 64 4.12 -2.75 6.49
N GLU A 65 5.22 -3.49 6.63
CA GLU A 65 6.54 -3.05 6.19
C GLU A 65 6.58 -2.65 4.70
N LEU A 66 5.85 -3.39 3.85
CA LEU A 66 5.78 -3.12 2.41
C LEU A 66 4.92 -1.90 2.07
N LEU A 67 3.77 -1.73 2.73
CA LEU A 67 2.79 -0.70 2.40
C LEU A 67 3.08 0.65 3.06
N SER A 68 3.59 0.69 4.29
CA SER A 68 3.91 1.94 4.98
C SER A 68 4.75 2.92 4.14
N PRO A 69 5.87 2.52 3.49
CA PRO A 69 6.64 3.45 2.66
C PRO A 69 5.89 3.87 1.38
N ILE A 70 5.01 3.03 0.84
CA ILE A 70 4.20 3.37 -0.34
C ILE A 70 3.19 4.46 0.01
N ILE A 71 2.52 4.34 1.16
CA ILE A 71 1.56 5.33 1.65
C ILE A 71 2.27 6.68 1.86
N GLU A 72 3.49 6.68 2.41
CA GLU A 72 4.25 7.91 2.68
C GLU A 72 4.85 8.59 1.45
N LEU A 73 4.85 7.94 0.28
CA LEU A 73 5.44 8.51 -0.94
C LEU A 73 5.03 9.97 -1.17
N ARG A 74 6.03 10.85 -1.32
CA ARG A 74 5.80 12.31 -1.42
C ARG A 74 4.87 12.69 -2.58
N GLY A 75 5.04 12.04 -3.73
CA GLY A 75 4.23 12.27 -4.94
C GLY A 75 2.91 11.50 -4.98
N LEU A 76 2.59 10.69 -3.97
CA LEU A 76 1.32 9.94 -3.90
C LEU A 76 0.22 10.83 -3.32
N LYS A 77 -0.79 11.12 -4.14
CA LYS A 77 -2.06 11.70 -3.70
C LYS A 77 -2.94 10.60 -3.14
N LEU A 78 -3.08 10.63 -1.82
CA LEU A 78 -3.99 9.82 -1.02
C LEU A 78 -4.42 10.67 0.17
N SER A 79 -5.72 10.87 0.37
CA SER A 79 -6.23 11.67 1.49
C SER A 79 -6.10 10.91 2.81
N ASN A 80 -5.83 11.62 3.90
CA ASN A 80 -5.77 11.08 5.26
C ASN A 80 -4.83 9.87 5.41
N LYS A 81 -3.59 9.99 4.90
CA LYS A 81 -2.56 8.93 4.94
C LYS A 81 -2.36 8.35 6.34
N GLU A 82 -2.47 9.21 7.36
CA GLU A 82 -2.40 8.88 8.77
C GLU A 82 -3.44 7.87 9.25
N ILE A 83 -4.63 7.80 8.62
CA ILE A 83 -5.63 6.77 8.94
C ILE A 83 -5.14 5.40 8.47
N TYR A 84 -4.52 5.32 7.30
CA TYR A 84 -4.01 4.05 6.77
C TYR A 84 -2.79 3.55 7.55
N GLN A 85 -1.92 4.44 8.01
CA GLN A 85 -0.81 4.04 8.90
C GLN A 85 -1.35 3.47 10.22
N LEU A 86 -2.28 4.17 10.86
CA LEU A 86 -2.93 3.68 12.08
C LEU A 86 -3.68 2.35 11.83
N ALA A 87 -4.34 2.22 10.68
CA ALA A 87 -5.01 0.97 10.30
C ALA A 87 -4.01 -0.18 10.15
N LEU A 88 -2.83 0.04 9.56
CA LEU A 88 -1.77 -0.96 9.48
C LEU A 88 -1.24 -1.35 10.86
N ASP A 89 -1.11 -0.39 11.78
CA ASP A 89 -0.73 -0.66 13.18
C ASP A 89 -1.76 -1.58 13.85
N ILE A 90 -3.04 -1.18 13.86
CA ILE A 90 -4.14 -1.96 14.46
C ILE A 90 -4.27 -3.34 13.81
N TYR A 91 -4.16 -3.41 12.48
CA TYR A 91 -4.21 -4.64 11.70
C TYR A 91 -3.17 -5.67 12.16
N THR A 92 -1.95 -5.20 12.45
CA THR A 92 -0.86 -6.05 12.98
C THR A 92 -1.06 -6.38 14.46
N GLU A 93 -1.31 -5.40 15.31
CA GLU A 93 -1.36 -5.57 16.77
C GLU A 93 -2.58 -6.37 17.26
N LYS A 94 -3.73 -6.22 16.59
CA LYS A 94 -4.99 -6.85 16.98
C LYS A 94 -5.32 -8.09 16.16
N ASN A 95 -4.55 -8.39 15.12
CA ASN A 95 -4.76 -9.54 14.24
C ASN A 95 -6.18 -9.61 13.64
N ILE A 96 -6.77 -8.46 13.30
CA ILE A 96 -8.11 -8.33 12.68
C ILE A 96 -8.02 -8.05 11.17
N SER A 97 -9.12 -8.06 10.43
CA SER A 97 -9.08 -7.72 9.00
C SER A 97 -8.61 -6.27 8.80
N PHE A 98 -7.96 -5.97 7.68
CA PHE A 98 -7.54 -4.58 7.40
C PHE A 98 -8.73 -3.63 7.26
N ALA A 99 -9.89 -4.14 6.81
CA ALA A 99 -11.12 -3.38 6.75
C ALA A 99 -11.62 -2.97 8.14
N ASP A 100 -11.62 -3.90 9.10
CA ASP A 100 -12.01 -3.60 10.48
C ASP A 100 -11.00 -2.67 11.16
N ALA A 101 -9.71 -2.88 10.90
CA ALA A 101 -8.66 -2.00 11.39
C ALA A 101 -8.78 -0.58 10.82
N PHE A 102 -9.13 -0.44 9.54
CA PHE A 102 -9.40 0.85 8.91
C PHE A 102 -10.61 1.54 9.53
N ASN A 103 -11.72 0.81 9.74
CA ASN A 103 -12.91 1.37 10.39
C ASN A 103 -12.61 1.83 11.82
N ALA A 104 -11.83 1.05 12.58
CA ALA A 104 -11.38 1.44 13.91
C ALA A 104 -10.48 2.69 13.88
N ALA A 105 -9.51 2.75 12.97
CA ALA A 105 -8.64 3.91 12.78
C ALA A 105 -9.43 5.17 12.38
N PHE A 106 -10.42 5.01 11.50
CA PHE A 106 -11.31 6.07 11.04
C PHE A 106 -12.19 6.61 12.19
N ALA A 107 -12.68 5.74 13.08
CA ALA A 107 -13.49 6.15 14.23
C ALA A 107 -12.69 6.86 15.33
N LEU A 108 -11.36 6.67 15.38
CA LEU A 108 -10.46 7.25 16.37
C LEU A 108 -9.85 8.60 15.93
N LYS A 109 -10.07 9.01 14.68
CA LYS A 109 -9.51 10.21 14.04
C LYS A 109 -10.58 11.27 13.83
#